data_AF-Q093Z1-F1
#
_entry.id   AF-Q093Z1-F1
#
_cell.length_a   1.000
_cell.length_b   1.000
_cell.length_c   1.000
_cell.angle_alpha   90.00
_cell.angle_beta   90.00
_cell.angle_gamma   90.00
#
_symmetry.space_group_name_H-M   'P 1'
#
loop_
_entity.id
_entity.type
_entity.pdbx_description
1 polymer ?
#
loop_
_entity_poly.entity_id
_entity_poly.type
_entity_poly.pdbx_seq_one_letter_code
_entity_poly.pdbx_strand_id
1 'polypeptide(L)'
;MAKSNAVTTASTVNFDQSRFDPAKDVSSMPNLLSSTPISNQKVDAAAFDPVKALEAAPELLEATPLSPTPQTFVSDFEVPEGQLTFDAEGLETKGPYFSREAHWPGGASGVTIGRGYDMKGRSEETILADLTAAGVPQADAELLAKGAGLTGKEASDFTKREDVAAIEITPAAQKALFSKVYDHYESEVKRISSKDDTVAKYGSVDFDKLDPAIKDVAVDLIYRGDYTSSTRKEIQQHLVNNDLQGLYDLLSDESKMTGDWGVPQDRFERRRDYLKAALDAQAAAAAPQE
;
A
#
# COMPACT_ATOMS: atom_id res chain seq x y z
N MET A 1 -40.29 -5.34 33.88
CA MET A 1 -40.09 -6.68 33.29
C MET A 1 -40.21 -6.56 31.78
N ALA A 2 -39.10 -6.28 31.11
CA ALA A 2 -39.06 -6.07 29.66
C ALA A 2 -38.77 -7.41 28.97
N LYS A 3 -39.63 -7.77 28.00
CA LYS A 3 -39.49 -8.99 27.19
C LYS A 3 -38.55 -8.72 26.02
N SER A 4 -37.54 -9.57 25.90
CA SER A 4 -36.65 -9.70 24.76
C SER A 4 -37.41 -10.10 23.50
N ASN A 5 -37.11 -9.48 22.36
CA ASN A 5 -37.31 -10.08 21.05
C ASN A 5 -36.08 -9.77 20.19
N ALA A 6 -35.34 -10.84 19.88
CA ALA A 6 -34.30 -10.85 18.87
C ALA A 6 -34.96 -10.73 17.49
N VAL A 7 -34.45 -9.84 16.63
CA VAL A 7 -34.84 -9.76 15.23
C VAL A 7 -33.59 -9.99 14.38
N THR A 8 -33.56 -11.17 13.77
CA THR A 8 -32.68 -11.55 12.69
C THR A 8 -33.18 -10.88 11.40
N THR A 9 -32.38 -10.03 10.77
CA THR A 9 -32.65 -9.56 9.40
C THR A 9 -31.53 -10.01 8.49
N ALA A 10 -31.76 -11.13 7.81
CA ALA A 10 -31.05 -11.50 6.60
C ALA A 10 -31.50 -10.56 5.47
N SER A 11 -30.56 -9.90 4.80
CA SER A 11 -30.86 -9.06 3.64
C SER A 11 -31.02 -9.94 2.40
N THR A 12 -32.25 -10.12 1.96
CA THR A 12 -32.61 -10.73 0.68
C THR A 12 -32.42 -9.70 -0.44
N VAL A 13 -31.52 -9.97 -1.39
CA VAL A 13 -31.32 -9.12 -2.57
C VAL A 13 -32.22 -9.63 -3.70
N ASN A 14 -33.14 -8.79 -4.17
CA ASN A 14 -33.98 -9.06 -5.34
C ASN A 14 -33.15 -8.91 -6.62
N PHE A 15 -33.01 -9.98 -7.39
CA PHE A 15 -32.48 -9.95 -8.75
C PHE A 15 -33.62 -9.60 -9.72
N ASP A 16 -33.59 -8.39 -10.26
CA ASP A 16 -34.40 -8.03 -11.42
C ASP A 16 -33.76 -8.62 -12.70
N GLN A 17 -34.62 -9.13 -13.57
CA GLN A 17 -34.28 -9.94 -14.73
C GLN A 17 -33.95 -9.07 -15.95
N SER A 18 -32.68 -8.88 -16.26
CA SER A 18 -32.24 -8.52 -17.62
C SER A 18 -31.78 -9.78 -18.35
N ARG A 19 -32.63 -10.30 -19.25
CA ARG A 19 -32.33 -11.42 -20.15
C ARG A 19 -31.15 -11.08 -21.06
N PHE A 20 -30.10 -11.90 -20.99
CA PHE A 20 -29.00 -11.92 -21.95
C PHE A 20 -29.44 -12.77 -23.16
N ASP A 21 -29.39 -12.20 -24.36
CA ASP A 21 -29.81 -12.84 -25.61
C ASP A 21 -28.56 -13.06 -26.50
N PRO A 22 -27.97 -14.27 -26.54
CA PRO A 22 -26.62 -14.48 -27.07
C PRO A 22 -26.54 -14.54 -28.61
N ALA A 23 -27.60 -14.19 -29.34
CA ALA A 23 -27.71 -14.46 -30.77
C ALA A 23 -27.62 -13.23 -31.70
N LYS A 24 -27.19 -12.05 -31.22
CA LYS A 24 -27.23 -10.82 -32.05
C LYS A 24 -25.95 -10.01 -32.23
N ASP A 25 -24.79 -10.45 -31.72
CA ASP A 25 -23.56 -9.64 -31.82
C ASP A 25 -22.35 -10.35 -32.46
N VAL A 26 -22.61 -11.28 -33.38
CA VAL A 26 -21.57 -11.98 -34.16
C VAL A 26 -21.38 -11.42 -35.58
N SER A 27 -22.07 -10.33 -35.96
CA SER A 27 -21.99 -9.76 -37.30
C SER A 27 -20.97 -8.62 -37.47
N SER A 28 -20.18 -8.32 -36.43
CA SER A 28 -19.32 -7.11 -36.39
C SER A 28 -17.82 -7.42 -36.26
N MET A 29 -17.41 -8.69 -36.18
CA MET A 29 -15.99 -9.04 -36.01
C MET A 29 -15.27 -9.20 -37.37
N PRO A 30 -14.08 -8.60 -37.54
CA PRO A 30 -13.26 -8.84 -38.71
C PRO A 30 -12.81 -10.32 -38.77
N ASN A 31 -12.86 -10.85 -39.99
CA ASN A 31 -12.67 -12.24 -40.35
C ASN A 31 -11.29 -12.78 -39.90
N LEU A 32 -11.24 -13.56 -38.82
CA LEU A 32 -10.03 -14.18 -38.24
C LEU A 32 -9.72 -15.58 -38.82
N LEU A 33 -10.09 -15.83 -40.08
CA LEU A 33 -9.79 -17.09 -40.79
C LEU A 33 -9.09 -16.84 -42.14
N SER A 34 -7.98 -16.10 -42.13
CA SER A 34 -6.98 -16.18 -43.19
C SER A 34 -5.70 -16.80 -42.63
N SER A 35 -5.40 -18.02 -43.06
CA SER A 35 -4.11 -18.66 -42.81
C SER A 35 -3.00 -17.87 -43.49
N THR A 36 -2.11 -17.27 -42.71
CA THR A 36 -0.84 -16.72 -43.19
C THR A 36 0.02 -17.89 -43.70
N PRO A 37 0.53 -17.87 -44.95
CA PRO A 37 1.44 -18.91 -45.41
C PRO A 37 2.77 -18.81 -44.64
N ILE A 38 3.14 -19.89 -43.96
CA ILE A 38 4.48 -20.07 -43.43
C ILE A 38 5.45 -20.08 -44.61
N SER A 39 6.38 -19.13 -44.61
CA SER A 39 7.52 -19.14 -45.52
C SER A 39 8.37 -20.35 -45.19
N ASN A 40 8.38 -21.36 -46.06
CA ASN A 40 9.33 -22.47 -46.01
C ASN A 40 10.73 -21.93 -46.33
N GLN A 41 11.37 -21.31 -45.34
CA GLN A 41 12.83 -21.32 -45.32
C GLN A 41 13.26 -22.77 -45.17
N LYS A 42 14.07 -23.25 -46.12
CA LYS A 42 14.79 -24.52 -45.99
C LYS A 42 15.58 -24.49 -44.70
N VAL A 43 15.06 -25.14 -43.67
CA VAL A 43 15.85 -25.54 -42.53
C VAL A 43 16.68 -26.72 -43.03
N ASP A 44 17.99 -26.54 -43.15
CA ASP A 44 18.88 -27.66 -43.44
C ASP A 44 18.69 -28.68 -42.32
N ALA A 45 18.15 -29.84 -42.68
CA ALA A 45 18.00 -30.98 -41.80
C ALA A 45 19.38 -31.60 -41.54
N ALA A 46 20.22 -30.88 -40.80
CA ALA A 46 21.27 -31.55 -40.03
C ALA A 46 20.55 -32.43 -39.02
N ALA A 47 20.72 -33.75 -39.16
CA ALA A 47 20.10 -34.74 -38.29
C ALA A 47 20.36 -34.36 -36.83
N PHE A 48 19.28 -34.20 -36.06
CA PHE A 48 19.35 -34.05 -34.62
C PHE A 48 20.09 -35.28 -34.07
N ASP A 49 21.27 -35.06 -33.48
CA ASP A 49 22.08 -36.09 -32.86
C ASP A 49 21.72 -36.14 -31.37
N PRO A 50 20.87 -37.10 -30.95
CA PRO A 50 20.41 -37.18 -29.57
C PRO A 50 21.54 -37.53 -28.61
N VAL A 51 22.62 -38.16 -29.08
CA VAL A 51 23.76 -38.53 -28.24
C VAL A 51 24.61 -37.30 -27.94
N LYS A 52 24.86 -36.46 -28.94
CA LYS A 52 25.60 -35.20 -28.77
C LYS A 52 24.84 -34.19 -27.89
N ALA A 53 23.51 -34.16 -27.98
CA ALA A 53 22.67 -33.34 -27.12
C ALA A 53 22.72 -33.80 -25.65
N LEU A 54 22.83 -35.11 -25.41
CA LEU A 54 22.90 -35.70 -24.08
C LEU A 54 24.29 -35.55 -23.43
N GLU A 55 25.36 -35.58 -24.23
CA GLU A 55 26.73 -35.31 -23.75
C GLU A 55 26.99 -33.82 -23.44
N ALA A 56 26.25 -32.91 -24.08
CA ALA A 56 26.41 -31.47 -23.89
C ALA A 56 25.69 -30.90 -22.65
N ALA A 57 24.85 -31.70 -21.98
CA ALA A 57 24.09 -31.28 -20.80
C ALA A 57 23.95 -32.42 -19.77
N PRO A 58 25.07 -32.89 -19.17
CA PRO A 58 25.04 -33.95 -18.16
C PRO A 58 24.21 -33.58 -16.92
N GLU A 59 24.00 -32.28 -16.67
CA GLU A 59 23.17 -31.76 -15.58
C GLU A 59 21.68 -32.13 -15.69
N LEU A 60 21.18 -32.47 -16.89
CA LEU A 60 19.79 -32.94 -17.07
C LEU A 60 19.56 -34.36 -16.54
N LEU A 61 20.63 -35.10 -16.25
CA LEU A 61 20.58 -36.43 -15.63
C LEU A 61 20.79 -36.38 -14.12
N GLU A 62 21.17 -35.23 -13.57
CA GLU A 62 21.27 -35.05 -12.13
C GLU A 62 19.86 -34.87 -11.56
N ALA A 63 19.44 -35.80 -10.71
CA ALA A 63 18.23 -35.64 -9.91
C ALA A 63 18.43 -34.42 -9.02
N THR A 64 17.83 -33.30 -9.40
CA THR A 64 17.73 -32.12 -8.52
C THR A 64 17.12 -32.59 -7.20
N PRO A 65 17.78 -32.34 -6.05
CA PRO A 65 17.19 -32.70 -4.78
C PRO A 65 15.88 -31.93 -4.62
N LEU A 66 14.75 -32.64 -4.59
CA LEU A 66 13.40 -32.12 -4.34
C LEU A 66 13.20 -31.65 -2.89
N SER A 67 14.21 -31.01 -2.29
CA SER A 67 14.05 -30.28 -1.04
C SER A 67 13.92 -28.80 -1.36
N PRO A 68 12.69 -28.29 -1.62
CA PRO A 68 12.48 -26.87 -1.56
C PRO A 68 12.87 -26.42 -0.16
N THR A 69 13.86 -25.53 -0.07
CA THR A 69 14.08 -24.73 1.13
C THR A 69 12.72 -24.16 1.53
N PRO A 70 12.27 -24.29 2.79
CA PRO A 70 11.02 -23.69 3.23
C PRO A 70 11.08 -22.18 2.93
N GLN A 71 10.35 -21.74 1.91
CA GLN A 71 10.14 -20.33 1.66
C GLN A 71 9.28 -19.85 2.83
N THR A 72 9.88 -19.13 3.76
CA THR A 72 9.13 -18.39 4.78
C THR A 72 8.22 -17.43 4.03
N PHE A 73 6.92 -17.71 4.00
CA PHE A 73 5.93 -16.80 3.44
C PHE A 73 5.95 -15.53 4.28
N VAL A 74 6.58 -14.47 3.78
CA VAL A 74 6.42 -13.12 4.31
C VAL A 74 5.12 -12.56 3.75
N SER A 75 4.26 -12.03 4.62
CA SER A 75 3.04 -11.38 4.17
C SER A 75 3.37 -10.10 3.41
N ASP A 76 2.77 -9.92 2.23
CA ASP A 76 2.86 -8.67 1.46
C ASP A 76 2.04 -7.53 2.10
N PHE A 77 1.23 -7.84 3.11
CA PHE A 77 0.41 -6.88 3.86
C PHE A 77 0.92 -6.59 5.26
N GLU A 78 2.06 -7.17 5.63
CA GLU A 78 2.79 -6.81 6.84
C GLU A 78 4.01 -5.98 6.47
N VAL A 79 4.13 -4.79 7.04
CA VAL A 79 5.29 -3.91 6.83
C VAL A 79 6.19 -3.91 8.08
N PRO A 80 7.52 -3.75 7.92
CA PRO A 80 8.41 -3.67 9.07
C PRO A 80 8.08 -2.52 10.01
N GLU A 81 7.61 -1.40 9.44
CA GLU A 81 7.27 -0.16 10.13
C GLU A 81 6.08 0.50 9.44
N GLY A 82 5.23 1.19 10.18
CA GLY A 82 4.10 1.93 9.66
C GLY A 82 2.85 1.11 9.37
N GLN A 83 2.65 -0.01 10.06
CA GLN A 83 1.50 -0.91 9.80
C GLN A 83 0.17 -0.17 9.92
N LEU A 84 0.04 0.72 10.91
CA LEU A 84 -1.14 1.57 11.10
C LEU A 84 -1.49 2.37 9.84
N THR A 85 -0.50 3.09 9.29
CA THR A 85 -0.70 3.91 8.10
C THR A 85 -0.89 3.03 6.87
N PHE A 86 -0.10 1.97 6.73
CA PHE A 86 -0.24 1.01 5.62
C PHE A 86 -1.67 0.51 5.51
N ASP A 87 -2.24 -0.01 6.61
CA ASP A 87 -3.60 -0.57 6.62
C ASP A 87 -4.69 0.45 6.34
N ALA A 88 -4.42 1.72 6.61
CA ALA A 88 -5.40 2.79 6.54
C ALA A 88 -5.39 3.56 5.20
N GLU A 89 -4.31 3.46 4.42
CA GLU A 89 -4.10 4.24 3.17
C GLU A 89 -4.48 3.49 1.88
N GLY A 90 -5.14 2.34 1.97
CA GLY A 90 -5.56 1.63 0.76
C GLY A 90 -6.47 0.43 1.02
N LEU A 91 -7.21 0.04 -0.02
CA LEU A 91 -7.98 -1.19 -0.04
C LEU A 91 -7.44 -2.14 -1.11
N GLU A 92 -7.64 -3.44 -0.88
CA GLU A 92 -7.38 -4.49 -1.86
C GLU A 92 -8.64 -4.89 -2.65
N THR A 93 -9.81 -4.37 -2.25
CA THR A 93 -11.05 -4.55 -2.98
C THR A 93 -11.10 -3.56 -4.14
N LYS A 94 -11.35 -4.07 -5.36
CA LYS A 94 -11.56 -3.24 -6.56
C LYS A 94 -12.66 -2.20 -6.32
N GLY A 95 -12.41 -0.96 -6.74
CA GLY A 95 -13.30 0.17 -6.52
C GLY A 95 -12.53 1.48 -6.36
N PRO A 96 -13.20 2.56 -5.91
CA PRO A 96 -12.61 3.91 -5.83
C PRO A 96 -11.35 4.05 -4.97
N TYR A 97 -11.06 3.08 -4.09
CA TYR A 97 -9.92 3.08 -3.17
C TYR A 97 -8.99 1.88 -3.36
N PHE A 98 -9.08 1.22 -4.51
CA PHE A 98 -8.16 0.14 -4.85
C PHE A 98 -6.76 0.72 -5.08
N SER A 99 -5.85 0.43 -4.15
CA SER A 99 -4.58 1.13 -4.06
C SER A 99 -3.56 0.71 -5.12
N ARG A 100 -3.69 -0.48 -5.72
CA ARG A 100 -2.72 -1.00 -6.69
C ARG A 100 -2.87 -0.46 -8.12
N GLU A 101 -3.81 0.46 -8.34
CA GLU A 101 -3.97 1.20 -9.59
C GLU A 101 -3.65 2.70 -9.38
N ALA A 102 -3.14 3.33 -10.45
CA ALA A 102 -2.89 4.76 -10.42
C ALA A 102 -4.20 5.54 -10.32
N HIS A 103 -4.27 6.48 -9.37
CA HIS A 103 -5.44 7.31 -9.13
C HIS A 103 -5.03 8.73 -8.75
N TRP A 104 -6.01 9.64 -8.73
CA TRP A 104 -5.82 11.00 -8.23
C TRP A 104 -6.82 11.26 -7.10
N PRO A 105 -6.37 11.36 -5.83
CA PRO A 105 -7.27 11.49 -4.69
C PRO A 105 -7.91 12.89 -4.56
N GLY A 106 -7.53 13.84 -5.43
CA GLY A 106 -8.03 15.21 -5.42
C GLY A 106 -7.14 16.17 -4.65
N GLY A 107 -7.62 17.42 -4.50
CA GLY A 107 -6.96 18.43 -3.67
C GLY A 107 -5.53 18.76 -4.11
N ALA A 108 -4.59 18.69 -3.17
CA ALA A 108 -3.20 19.06 -3.37
C ALA A 108 -2.33 17.93 -3.96
N SER A 109 -2.84 16.71 -4.08
CA SER A 109 -2.10 15.55 -4.55
C SER A 109 -1.88 15.52 -6.06
N GLY A 110 -0.88 14.75 -6.48
CA GLY A 110 -0.66 14.37 -7.88
C GLY A 110 -1.15 12.96 -8.18
N VAL A 111 -0.69 12.40 -9.30
CA VAL A 111 -0.90 10.98 -9.62
C VAL A 111 -0.33 10.14 -8.49
N THR A 112 -1.14 9.25 -7.93
CA THR A 112 -0.79 8.43 -6.76
C THR A 112 -0.98 6.96 -7.11
N ILE A 113 -0.06 6.10 -6.66
CA ILE A 113 -0.18 4.65 -6.81
C ILE A 113 0.24 3.96 -5.50
N GLY A 114 -0.26 2.75 -5.27
CA GLY A 114 -0.08 2.07 -4.00
C GLY A 114 -0.71 2.84 -2.84
N ARG A 115 -0.16 2.64 -1.65
CA ARG A 115 -0.59 3.29 -0.41
C ARG A 115 0.18 4.59 -0.21
N GLY A 116 -0.19 5.63 -0.95
CA GLY A 116 0.33 6.99 -0.74
C GLY A 116 1.56 7.42 -1.54
N TYR A 117 1.99 6.65 -2.55
CA TYR A 117 3.12 7.08 -3.39
C TYR A 117 2.68 8.14 -4.41
N ASP A 118 2.75 9.41 -4.00
CA ASP A 118 2.35 10.59 -4.78
C ASP A 118 3.48 11.07 -5.71
N MET A 119 3.20 11.26 -7.00
CA MET A 119 4.19 11.61 -8.03
C MET A 119 4.40 13.13 -8.21
N LYS A 120 3.63 13.99 -7.53
CA LYS A 120 3.69 15.46 -7.70
C LYS A 120 5.05 16.06 -7.40
N GLY A 121 5.67 15.62 -6.30
CA GLY A 121 6.94 16.17 -5.80
C GLY A 121 8.18 15.47 -6.32
N ARG A 122 8.02 14.49 -7.22
CA ARG A 122 9.09 13.58 -7.65
C ARG A 122 9.39 13.79 -9.14
N SER A 123 10.66 13.64 -9.51
CA SER A 123 11.04 13.68 -10.93
C SER A 123 10.66 12.39 -11.63
N GLU A 124 10.52 12.42 -12.95
CA GLU A 124 10.25 11.23 -13.76
C GLU A 124 11.32 10.15 -13.53
N GLU A 125 12.60 10.54 -13.43
CA GLU A 125 13.71 9.62 -13.18
C GLU A 125 13.62 8.97 -11.79
N THR A 126 13.20 9.74 -10.77
CA THR A 126 13.00 9.21 -9.41
C THR A 126 11.86 8.21 -9.40
N ILE A 127 10.74 8.53 -10.05
CA ILE A 127 9.57 7.65 -10.11
C ILE A 127 9.90 6.36 -10.84
N LEU A 128 10.57 6.45 -11.99
CA LEU A 128 11.01 5.28 -12.74
C LEU A 128 11.92 4.38 -11.89
N ALA A 129 12.92 4.96 -11.24
CA ALA A 129 13.84 4.21 -10.39
C ALA A 129 13.12 3.52 -9.22
N ASP A 130 12.20 4.22 -8.55
CA ASP A 130 11.45 3.69 -7.42
C ASP A 130 10.49 2.57 -7.83
N LEU A 131 9.78 2.73 -8.95
CA LEU A 131 8.86 1.71 -9.48
C LEU A 131 9.61 0.46 -9.93
N THR A 132 10.70 0.61 -10.69
CA THR A 132 11.51 -0.53 -11.14
C THR A 132 12.15 -1.24 -9.94
N ALA A 133 12.63 -0.50 -8.93
CA ALA A 133 13.16 -1.09 -7.70
C ALA A 133 12.08 -1.82 -6.88
N ALA A 134 10.83 -1.38 -6.96
CA ALA A 134 9.67 -2.07 -6.37
C ALA A 134 9.23 -3.31 -7.17
N GLY A 135 9.85 -3.60 -8.32
CA GLY A 135 9.53 -4.75 -9.16
C GLY A 135 8.39 -4.52 -10.15
N VAL A 136 8.02 -3.25 -10.41
CA VAL A 136 7.09 -2.91 -11.49
C VAL A 136 7.79 -3.14 -12.84
N PRO A 137 7.12 -3.79 -13.83
CA PRO A 137 7.72 -3.99 -15.15
C PRO A 137 8.20 -2.68 -15.78
N GLN A 138 9.36 -2.72 -16.45
CA GLN A 138 10.02 -1.51 -16.99
C GLN A 138 9.09 -0.65 -17.85
N ALA A 139 8.30 -1.26 -18.74
CA ALA A 139 7.38 -0.53 -19.62
C ALA A 139 6.26 0.18 -18.83
N ASP A 140 5.73 -0.47 -17.80
CA ASP A 140 4.70 0.10 -16.93
C ASP A 140 5.28 1.21 -16.06
N ALA A 141 6.50 1.02 -15.54
CA ALA A 141 7.22 2.01 -14.76
C ALA A 141 7.53 3.27 -15.59
N GLU A 142 8.00 3.12 -16.84
CA GLU A 142 8.21 4.22 -17.78
C GLU A 142 6.91 4.95 -18.13
N LEU A 143 5.79 4.24 -18.24
CA LEU A 143 4.50 4.84 -18.51
C LEU A 143 4.00 5.64 -17.29
N LEU A 144 4.04 5.04 -16.10
CA LEU A 144 3.62 5.67 -14.84
C LEU A 144 4.49 6.88 -14.49
N ALA A 145 5.79 6.84 -14.76
CA ALA A 145 6.73 7.93 -14.47
C ALA A 145 6.36 9.25 -15.16
N LYS A 146 5.66 9.20 -16.29
CA LYS A 146 5.10 10.38 -16.98
C LYS A 146 4.03 11.11 -16.18
N GLY A 147 3.56 10.53 -15.07
CA GLY A 147 2.71 11.19 -14.08
C GLY A 147 3.45 12.20 -13.20
N ALA A 148 4.78 12.30 -13.31
CA ALA A 148 5.61 13.23 -12.56
C ALA A 148 5.08 14.67 -12.61
N GLY A 149 4.92 15.29 -11.44
CA GLY A 149 4.51 16.69 -11.33
C GLY A 149 3.07 17.00 -11.76
N LEU A 150 2.33 16.05 -12.33
CA LEU A 150 0.95 16.27 -12.75
C LEU A 150 0.05 16.50 -11.54
N THR A 151 -0.84 17.48 -11.64
CA THR A 151 -1.80 17.82 -10.58
C THR A 151 -3.16 18.17 -11.17
N GLY A 152 -4.19 18.25 -10.33
CA GLY A 152 -5.50 18.73 -10.74
C GLY A 152 -6.09 17.92 -11.90
N LYS A 153 -6.56 18.63 -12.93
CA LYS A 153 -7.16 17.99 -14.11
C LYS A 153 -6.17 17.11 -14.86
N GLU A 154 -4.90 17.50 -14.96
CA GLU A 154 -3.89 16.75 -15.71
C GLU A 154 -3.61 15.39 -15.05
N ALA A 155 -3.51 15.35 -13.71
CA ALA A 155 -3.40 14.10 -12.96
C ALA A 155 -4.65 13.22 -13.17
N SER A 156 -5.85 13.83 -13.09
CA SER A 156 -7.10 13.10 -13.30
C SER A 156 -7.22 12.51 -14.71
N ASP A 157 -6.87 13.29 -15.74
CA ASP A 157 -6.90 12.84 -17.12
C ASP A 157 -5.86 11.74 -17.36
N PHE A 158 -4.65 11.88 -16.79
CA PHE A 158 -3.59 10.90 -16.89
C PHE A 158 -4.01 9.54 -16.33
N THR A 159 -4.56 9.49 -15.12
CA THR A 159 -4.99 8.24 -14.47
C THR A 159 -6.15 7.56 -15.18
N LYS A 160 -6.90 8.29 -16.01
CA LYS A 160 -8.05 7.77 -16.78
C LYS A 160 -7.66 7.26 -18.17
N ARG A 161 -6.42 7.44 -18.60
CA ARG A 161 -5.96 6.86 -19.86
C ARG A 161 -6.03 5.34 -19.78
N GLU A 162 -6.51 4.70 -20.83
CA GLU A 162 -6.72 3.25 -20.88
C GLU A 162 -5.43 2.47 -20.60
N ASP A 163 -4.30 2.92 -21.13
CA ASP A 163 -2.99 2.30 -20.93
C ASP A 163 -2.46 2.44 -19.50
N VAL A 164 -2.76 3.55 -18.82
CA VAL A 164 -2.40 3.78 -17.42
C VAL A 164 -3.33 3.00 -16.48
N ALA A 165 -4.64 3.04 -16.73
CA ALA A 165 -5.66 2.36 -15.91
C ALA A 165 -5.57 0.83 -15.99
N ALA A 166 -4.94 0.28 -17.03
CA ALA A 166 -4.68 -1.15 -17.16
C ALA A 166 -3.51 -1.64 -16.27
N ILE A 167 -2.70 -0.75 -15.71
CA ILE A 167 -1.56 -1.12 -14.88
C ILE A 167 -2.02 -1.38 -13.44
N GLU A 168 -1.83 -2.61 -12.99
CA GLU A 168 -2.00 -3.03 -11.60
C GLU A 168 -0.65 -3.49 -11.03
N ILE A 169 -0.15 -2.79 -10.02
CA ILE A 169 1.09 -3.19 -9.34
C ILE A 169 0.86 -4.40 -8.42
N THR A 170 1.91 -5.17 -8.15
CA THR A 170 1.81 -6.31 -7.22
C THR A 170 1.70 -5.83 -5.76
N PRO A 171 1.16 -6.66 -4.84
CA PRO A 171 1.19 -6.34 -3.41
C PRO A 171 2.61 -6.08 -2.88
N ALA A 172 3.60 -6.87 -3.32
CA ALA A 172 5.01 -6.65 -3.01
C ALA A 172 5.53 -5.28 -3.50
N ALA A 173 5.16 -4.85 -4.71
CA ALA A 173 5.53 -3.53 -5.22
C ALA A 173 4.89 -2.40 -4.42
N GLN A 174 3.60 -2.55 -4.07
CA GLN A 174 2.90 -1.60 -3.19
C GLN A 174 3.59 -1.47 -1.83
N LYS A 175 3.96 -2.59 -1.22
CA LYS A 175 4.72 -2.62 0.04
C LYS A 175 6.07 -1.92 -0.08
N ALA A 176 6.82 -2.20 -1.14
CA ALA A 176 8.12 -1.56 -1.38
C ALA A 176 8.00 -0.04 -1.60
N LEU A 177 6.98 0.41 -2.34
CA LEU A 177 6.70 1.84 -2.51
C LEU A 177 6.27 2.49 -1.19
N PHE A 178 5.45 1.81 -0.39
CA PHE A 178 5.03 2.31 0.92
C PHE A 178 6.22 2.53 1.85
N SER A 179 7.21 1.64 1.88
CA SER A 179 8.41 1.84 2.71
C SER A 179 9.09 3.18 2.41
N LYS A 180 9.19 3.59 1.15
CA LYS A 180 9.74 4.91 0.76
C LYS A 180 8.86 6.06 1.24
N VAL A 181 7.54 5.89 1.21
CA VAL A 181 6.58 6.88 1.71
C VAL A 181 6.71 7.02 3.22
N TYR A 182 6.81 5.90 3.94
CA TYR A 182 7.02 5.87 5.38
C TYR A 182 8.33 6.57 5.77
N ASP A 183 9.45 6.24 5.12
CA ASP A 183 10.76 6.87 5.36
C ASP A 183 10.69 8.41 5.22
N HIS A 184 9.98 8.88 4.19
CA HIS A 184 9.77 10.32 3.98
C HIS A 184 9.02 10.94 5.16
N TYR A 185 7.91 10.36 5.58
CA TYR A 185 7.11 10.92 6.68
C TYR A 185 7.78 10.77 8.04
N GLU A 186 8.53 9.70 8.29
CA GLU A 186 9.39 9.55 9.47
C GLU A 186 10.44 10.67 9.52
N SER A 187 11.06 11.00 8.38
CA SER A 187 11.99 12.13 8.28
C SER A 187 11.31 13.47 8.59
N GLU A 188 10.05 13.64 8.19
CA GLU A 188 9.26 14.84 8.51
C GLU A 188 8.90 14.90 10.01
N VAL A 189 8.60 13.78 10.67
CA VAL A 189 8.42 13.72 12.14
C VAL A 189 9.68 14.20 12.82
N LYS A 190 10.84 13.65 12.43
CA LYS A 190 12.15 14.03 12.97
C LYS A 190 12.43 15.51 12.76
N ARG A 191 12.29 16.01 11.53
CA ARG A 191 12.55 17.41 11.16
C ARG A 191 11.66 18.38 11.93
N ILE A 192 10.38 18.06 12.06
CA ILE A 192 9.37 18.95 12.65
C ILE A 192 9.46 18.98 14.18
N SER A 193 9.63 17.81 14.81
CA SER A 193 9.76 17.70 16.27
C SER A 193 11.10 18.22 16.80
N SER A 194 12.15 18.20 15.97
CA SER A 194 13.51 18.66 16.33
C SER A 194 13.75 20.15 16.06
N LYS A 195 12.73 20.94 15.69
CA LYS A 195 12.90 22.39 15.55
C LYS A 195 13.23 23.03 16.89
N ASP A 196 14.12 24.02 16.91
CA ASP A 196 14.57 24.69 18.14
C ASP A 196 13.41 25.18 19.03
N ASP A 197 12.37 25.77 18.44
CA ASP A 197 11.20 26.28 19.16
C ASP A 197 10.34 25.15 19.76
N THR A 198 10.28 24.01 19.07
CA THR A 198 9.56 22.81 19.50
C THR A 198 10.34 22.12 20.64
N VAL A 199 11.65 21.94 20.46
CA VAL A 199 12.53 21.36 21.47
C VAL A 199 12.59 22.23 22.73
N ALA A 200 12.72 23.55 22.59
CA ALA A 200 12.73 24.47 23.72
C ALA A 200 11.43 24.43 24.53
N LYS A 201 10.31 24.10 23.87
CA LYS A 201 8.99 24.11 24.49
C LYS A 201 8.59 22.78 25.11
N TYR A 202 8.93 21.66 24.49
CA TYR A 202 8.44 20.34 24.87
C TYR A 202 9.56 19.36 25.26
N GLY A 203 10.80 19.64 24.87
CA GLY A 203 11.94 18.72 24.96
C GLY A 203 12.25 18.02 23.63
N SER A 204 13.36 17.28 23.61
CA SER A 204 13.80 16.51 22.44
C SER A 204 13.23 15.10 22.47
N VAL A 205 12.84 14.58 21.30
CA VAL A 205 12.44 13.17 21.14
C VAL A 205 13.70 12.32 20.95
N ASP A 206 13.83 11.21 21.69
CA ASP A 206 14.87 10.20 21.50
C ASP A 206 14.37 9.10 20.56
N PHE A 207 14.57 9.29 19.24
CA PHE A 207 14.08 8.36 18.22
C PHE A 207 14.69 6.96 18.30
N ASP A 208 15.88 6.81 18.88
CA ASP A 208 16.55 5.51 19.00
C ASP A 208 15.90 4.64 20.09
N LYS A 209 15.20 5.25 21.05
CA LYS A 209 14.50 4.58 22.14
C LYS A 209 12.98 4.73 22.11
N LEU A 210 12.45 5.42 21.10
CA LEU A 210 11.03 5.68 20.97
C LEU A 210 10.29 4.35 20.78
N ASP A 211 9.20 4.17 21.51
CA ASP A 211 8.33 3.02 21.36
C ASP A 211 7.86 2.92 19.89
N PRO A 212 7.98 1.74 19.24
CA PRO A 212 7.63 1.59 17.83
C PRO A 212 6.18 2.02 17.52
N ALA A 213 5.24 1.79 18.44
CA ALA A 213 3.84 2.18 18.23
C ALA A 213 3.66 3.70 18.32
N ILE A 214 4.39 4.38 19.21
CA ILE A 214 4.41 5.85 19.27
C ILE A 214 4.98 6.41 17.97
N LYS A 215 6.05 5.80 17.44
CA LYS A 215 6.66 6.23 16.18
C LYS A 215 5.71 6.08 15.00
N ASP A 216 5.07 4.92 14.85
CA ASP A 216 4.10 4.65 13.80
C ASP A 216 2.92 5.64 13.84
N VAL A 217 2.39 5.91 15.02
CA VAL A 217 1.31 6.90 15.20
C VAL A 217 1.80 8.32 14.89
N ALA A 218 3.02 8.69 15.26
CA ALA A 218 3.57 10.00 14.92
C ALA A 218 3.70 10.18 13.40
N VAL A 219 4.13 9.14 12.69
CA VAL A 219 4.19 9.11 11.22
C VAL A 219 2.78 9.24 10.63
N ASP A 220 1.82 8.45 11.11
CA ASP A 220 0.42 8.52 10.67
C ASP A 220 -0.19 9.92 10.86
N LEU A 221 0.08 10.56 12.00
CA LEU A 221 -0.38 11.91 12.30
C LEU A 221 0.17 12.93 11.30
N ILE A 222 1.44 12.84 10.89
CA ILE A 222 1.97 13.73 9.85
C ILE A 222 1.39 13.37 8.49
N TYR A 223 1.37 12.09 8.14
CA TYR A 223 0.85 11.60 6.86
C TYR A 223 -0.56 12.16 6.61
N ARG A 224 -1.47 12.03 7.58
CA ARG A 224 -2.86 12.49 7.46
C ARG A 224 -3.02 14.02 7.62
N GLY A 225 -1.96 14.72 8.06
CA GLY A 225 -1.97 16.15 8.32
C GLY A 225 -2.52 16.56 9.70
N ASP A 226 -2.60 15.62 10.65
CA ASP A 226 -3.03 15.86 12.03
C ASP A 226 -1.96 16.46 12.93
N TYR A 227 -0.68 16.45 12.55
CA TYR A 227 0.42 16.95 13.39
C TYR A 227 0.71 18.46 13.23
N THR A 228 -0.36 19.24 13.29
CA THR A 228 -0.32 20.71 13.17
C THR A 228 0.30 21.38 14.41
N SER A 229 0.61 22.68 14.33
CA SER A 229 1.06 23.45 15.50
C SER A 229 0.03 23.50 16.64
N SER A 230 -1.26 23.26 16.35
CA SER A 230 -2.31 23.25 17.38
C SER A 230 -2.31 21.93 18.15
N THR A 231 -2.46 20.82 17.43
CA THR A 231 -2.54 19.46 17.98
C THR A 231 -1.21 19.02 18.59
N ARG A 232 -0.06 19.46 18.05
CA ARG A 232 1.26 19.18 18.61
C ARG A 232 1.42 19.64 20.06
N LYS A 233 0.67 20.66 20.49
CA LYS A 233 0.70 21.12 21.89
C LYS A 233 0.33 20.03 22.88
N GLU A 234 -0.43 19.05 22.43
CA GLU A 234 -0.93 17.94 23.23
C GLU A 234 -0.12 16.67 22.94
N ILE A 235 0.26 16.45 21.68
CA ILE A 235 0.95 15.23 21.24
C ILE A 235 2.44 15.21 21.63
N GLN A 236 3.16 16.32 21.45
CA GLN A 236 4.64 16.32 21.46
C GLN A 236 5.22 15.83 22.79
N GLN A 237 4.59 16.17 23.92
CA GLN A 237 5.09 15.78 25.23
C GLN A 237 5.06 14.26 25.42
N HIS A 238 4.06 13.56 24.86
CA HIS A 238 4.00 12.10 24.93
C HIS A 238 5.12 11.44 24.11
N LEU A 239 5.47 12.00 22.96
CA LEU A 239 6.63 11.54 22.18
C LEU A 239 7.95 11.76 22.94
N VAL A 240 8.14 12.93 23.55
CA VAL A 240 9.35 13.26 24.32
C VAL A 240 9.50 12.33 25.53
N ASN A 241 8.40 12.05 26.23
CA ASN A 241 8.39 11.23 27.43
C ASN A 241 8.37 9.72 27.12
N ASN A 242 8.27 9.32 25.84
CA ASN A 242 8.03 7.95 25.42
C ASN A 242 6.79 7.33 26.12
N ASP A 243 5.74 8.13 26.25
CA ASP A 243 4.56 7.85 27.07
C ASP A 243 3.43 7.22 26.22
N LEU A 244 3.51 5.90 26.06
CA LEU A 244 2.56 5.12 25.27
C LEU A 244 1.14 5.20 25.84
N GLN A 245 1.00 5.13 27.16
CA GLN A 245 -0.30 5.19 27.84
C GLN A 245 -0.94 6.57 27.67
N GLY A 246 -0.20 7.66 27.91
CA GLY A 246 -0.73 9.00 27.73
C GLY A 246 -1.08 9.31 26.27
N LEU A 247 -0.30 8.80 25.31
CA LEU A 247 -0.65 8.94 23.88
C LEU A 247 -1.93 8.17 23.55
N TYR A 248 -2.10 6.95 24.09
CA TYR A 248 -3.34 6.20 23.95
C TYR A 248 -4.52 6.95 24.57
N ASP A 249 -4.40 7.46 25.79
CA ASP A 249 -5.48 8.19 26.46
C ASP A 249 -5.91 9.42 25.65
N LEU A 250 -4.94 10.16 25.10
CA LEU A 250 -5.18 11.32 24.23
C LEU A 250 -5.92 10.94 22.94
N LEU A 251 -5.44 9.90 22.23
CA LEU A 251 -5.96 9.52 20.92
C LEU A 251 -7.19 8.59 21.00
N SER A 252 -7.56 8.14 22.20
CA SER A 252 -8.79 7.39 22.47
C SER A 252 -9.98 8.28 22.83
N ASP A 253 -9.76 9.57 23.05
CA ASP A 253 -10.84 10.54 23.26
C ASP A 253 -11.56 10.83 21.93
N GLU A 254 -12.66 10.12 21.71
CA GLU A 254 -13.47 10.25 20.50
C GLU A 254 -13.98 11.69 20.28
N SER A 255 -14.36 12.39 21.36
CA SER A 255 -14.88 13.76 21.27
C SER A 255 -13.82 14.72 20.75
N LYS A 256 -12.57 14.48 21.15
CA LYS A 256 -11.41 15.24 20.68
C LYS A 256 -11.01 14.85 19.26
N MET A 257 -10.89 13.56 18.99
CA MET A 257 -10.42 13.06 17.69
C MET A 257 -11.42 13.40 16.59
N THR A 258 -12.68 12.98 16.73
CA THR A 258 -13.69 13.13 15.68
C THR A 258 -14.34 14.50 15.69
N GLY A 259 -14.43 15.15 16.86
CA GLY A 259 -14.97 16.50 17.03
C GLY A 259 -13.93 17.57 16.76
N ASP A 260 -13.05 17.84 17.74
CA ASP A 260 -12.14 18.99 17.70
C ASP A 260 -11.13 18.91 16.54
N TRP A 261 -10.59 17.72 16.26
CA TRP A 261 -9.53 17.53 15.26
C TRP A 261 -10.07 17.04 13.90
N GLY A 262 -11.37 16.73 13.81
CA GLY A 262 -12.02 16.30 12.58
C GLY A 262 -11.42 15.01 11.99
N VAL A 263 -10.92 14.12 12.84
CA VAL A 263 -10.41 12.79 12.43
C VAL A 263 -11.59 11.92 11.98
N PRO A 264 -11.54 11.34 10.76
CA PRO A 264 -12.56 10.40 10.32
C PRO A 264 -12.69 9.22 11.29
N GLN A 265 -13.91 8.73 11.49
CA GLN A 265 -14.21 7.65 12.45
C GLN A 265 -13.29 6.44 12.28
N ASP A 266 -13.13 5.95 11.05
CA ASP A 266 -12.25 4.80 10.75
C ASP A 266 -10.79 5.05 11.18
N ARG A 267 -10.26 6.27 10.96
CA ARG A 267 -8.89 6.60 11.36
C ARG A 267 -8.76 6.70 12.88
N PHE A 268 -9.76 7.25 13.55
CA PHE A 268 -9.81 7.27 15.02
C PHE A 268 -9.76 5.85 15.59
N GLU A 269 -10.65 4.96 15.11
CA GLU A 269 -10.74 3.58 15.57
C GLU A 269 -9.42 2.83 15.37
N ARG A 270 -8.79 2.97 14.19
CA ARG A 270 -7.49 2.37 13.90
C ARG A 270 -6.39 2.83 14.84
N ARG A 271 -6.27 4.13 15.11
CA ARG A 271 -5.26 4.68 16.03
C ARG A 271 -5.48 4.18 17.45
N ARG A 272 -6.73 4.23 17.94
CA ARG A 272 -7.11 3.74 19.26
C ARG A 272 -6.76 2.26 19.41
N ASP A 273 -7.20 1.43 18.47
CA ASP A 273 -7.07 -0.02 18.56
C ASP A 273 -5.60 -0.45 18.41
N TYR A 274 -4.84 0.22 17.54
CA TYR A 274 -3.40 -0.02 17.36
C TYR A 274 -2.61 0.29 18.65
N LEU A 275 -2.86 1.44 19.27
CA LEU A 275 -2.21 1.80 20.55
C LEU A 275 -2.67 0.89 21.70
N LYS A 276 -3.93 0.49 21.73
CA LYS A 276 -4.45 -0.47 22.71
C LYS A 276 -3.72 -1.82 22.59
N ALA A 277 -3.55 -2.31 21.37
CA ALA A 277 -2.83 -3.56 21.13
C ALA A 277 -1.36 -3.47 21.56
N ALA A 278 -0.70 -2.32 21.32
CA ALA A 278 0.66 -2.08 21.78
C ALA A 278 0.78 -2.09 23.32
N LEU A 279 -0.16 -1.45 24.03
CA LEU A 279 -0.22 -1.49 25.49
C LEU A 279 -0.43 -2.90 26.03
N ASP A 280 -1.32 -3.68 25.41
CA ASP A 280 -1.58 -5.07 25.80
C ASP A 280 -0.34 -5.95 25.58
N ALA A 281 0.38 -5.75 24.47
CA ALA A 281 1.63 -6.43 24.19
C ALA A 281 2.73 -6.08 25.21
N GLN A 282 2.85 -4.80 25.59
CA GLN A 282 3.78 -4.33 26.61
C GLN A 282 3.46 -4.93 27.99
N ALA A 283 2.18 -4.98 28.37
CA ALA A 283 1.73 -5.59 29.61
C ALA A 283 1.99 -7.11 29.64
N ALA A 284 1.76 -7.80 28.52
CA ALA A 284 2.05 -9.22 28.39
C ALA A 284 3.55 -9.53 28.48
N ALA A 285 4.40 -8.68 27.89
CA ALA A 285 5.86 -8.82 27.96
C ALA A 285 6.42 -8.54 29.38
N ALA A 286 5.73 -7.73 30.17
CA ALA A 286 6.11 -7.41 31.56
C ALA A 286 5.63 -8.44 32.59
N ALA A 287 4.73 -9.36 32.22
CA ALA A 287 4.27 -10.42 33.11
C ALA A 287 5.40 -11.43 33.37
N PRO A 288 5.59 -11.90 34.63
CA PRO A 288 6.57 -12.94 34.92
C PRO A 288 6.28 -14.19 34.10
N GLN A 289 7.29 -14.73 33.42
CA GLN A 289 7.20 -16.07 32.82
C GLN A 289 7.18 -17.10 33.96
N GLU A 290 6.05 -17.79 34.14
CA GLU A 290 5.91 -18.90 35.11
C GLU A 290 6.77 -20.12 34.75
#